data_AF-A0AAF0R0E9-F1
#
_entry.id   AF-A0AAF0R0E9-F1
#
_cell.length_a   1.000
_cell.length_b   1.000
_cell.length_c   1.000
_cell.angle_alpha   90.00
_cell.angle_beta   90.00
_cell.angle_gamma   90.00
#
_symmetry.space_group_name_H-M   'P 1'
#
loop_
_entity.id
_entity.type
_entity.pdbx_description
1 polymer ?
#
loop_
_entity_poly.entity_id
_entity_poly.type
_entity_poly.pdbx_seq_one_letter_code
_entity_poly.pdbx_strand_id
1 'polypeptide(L)'
;MEEAHSSRYSIYSIHLGSTKMYRDLREVYWWNSMKKGIAKFVAKCPNCQQVKVVHQRPGGLAQNIELPDWKWEMINTDFITVLPRPYRQHV
;
A
#
# COMPACT_ATOMS: atom_id res chain seq x y z
N MET A 1 -7.99 3.20 -25.03
CA MET A 1 -8.10 2.73 -23.62
C MET A 1 -8.74 1.35 -23.59
N GLU A 2 -9.83 1.12 -24.35
CA GLU A 2 -10.43 -0.20 -24.61
C GLU A 2 -9.43 -1.29 -25.03
N GLU A 3 -8.47 -0.98 -25.90
CA GLU A 3 -7.48 -1.96 -26.38
C GLU A 3 -6.58 -2.53 -25.28
N ALA A 4 -6.30 -1.76 -24.22
CA ALA A 4 -5.50 -2.24 -23.08
C ALA A 4 -6.31 -3.19 -22.17
N HIS A 5 -7.64 -3.10 -22.19
CA HIS A 5 -8.55 -3.92 -21.37
C HIS A 5 -8.78 -5.33 -21.91
N SER A 6 -8.61 -5.54 -23.22
CA SER A 6 -8.75 -6.86 -23.87
C SER A 6 -7.42 -7.61 -24.02
N SER A 7 -6.29 -6.99 -23.65
CA SER A 7 -4.98 -7.65 -23.71
C SER A 7 -4.77 -8.63 -22.55
N ARG A 8 -3.94 -9.65 -22.73
CA ARG A 8 -3.51 -10.59 -21.66
C ARG A 8 -2.93 -9.89 -20.41
N TYR A 9 -2.50 -8.64 -20.55
CA TYR A 9 -1.99 -7.80 -19.45
C TYR A 9 -3.10 -7.26 -18.54
N SER A 10 -4.36 -7.26 -18.99
CA SER A 10 -5.52 -6.73 -18.26
C SER A 10 -5.70 -7.42 -16.91
N ILE A 11 -5.79 -8.75 -16.89
CA ILE A 11 -6.06 -9.53 -15.66
C ILE A 11 -4.93 -9.37 -14.63
N TYR A 12 -3.67 -9.33 -15.08
CA TYR A 12 -2.49 -9.33 -14.19
C TYR A 12 -1.94 -7.94 -13.83
N SER A 13 -2.22 -6.92 -14.63
CA SER A 13 -1.70 -5.58 -14.36
C SER A 13 -2.77 -4.68 -13.77
N ILE A 14 -4.03 -4.83 -14.18
CA ILE A 14 -5.14 -3.95 -13.74
C ILE A 14 -5.47 -4.14 -12.27
N HIS A 15 -5.60 -5.39 -11.84
CA HIS A 15 -5.99 -5.71 -10.46
C HIS A 15 -4.87 -5.52 -9.44
N LEU A 16 -3.60 -5.54 -9.87
CA LEU A 16 -2.46 -5.27 -8.99
C LEU A 16 -2.27 -3.78 -8.68
N GLY A 17 -3.12 -2.90 -9.24
CA GLY A 17 -3.23 -1.50 -8.87
C GLY A 17 -2.50 -0.53 -9.80
N SER A 18 -2.75 0.76 -9.58
CA SER A 18 -2.33 1.86 -10.45
C SER A 18 -0.83 1.93 -10.71
N THR A 19 0.01 1.65 -9.71
CA THR A 19 1.47 1.69 -9.85
C THR A 19 1.99 0.61 -10.78
N LYS A 20 1.49 -0.63 -10.64
CA LYS A 20 1.87 -1.73 -11.52
C LYS A 20 1.36 -1.51 -12.94
N MET A 21 0.09 -1.13 -13.10
CA MET A 21 -0.47 -0.75 -14.41
C MET A 21 0.39 0.31 -15.12
N TYR A 22 0.80 1.35 -14.41
CA TYR A 22 1.63 2.40 -14.99
C TYR A 22 3.00 1.89 -15.42
N ARG A 23 3.63 1.01 -14.62
CA ARG A 23 4.94 0.44 -14.95
C ARG A 23 4.87 -0.48 -16.17
N ASP A 24 3.81 -1.26 -16.30
CA ASP A 24 3.66 -2.20 -17.40
C ASP A 24 3.26 -1.45 -18.70
N LEU A 25 2.38 -0.44 -18.61
CA LEU A 25 1.95 0.33 -19.79
C LEU A 25 3.03 1.28 -20.34
N ARG A 26 3.88 1.85 -19.48
CA ARG A 26 4.94 2.77 -19.94
C ARG A 26 6.04 2.10 -20.78
N GLU A 27 6.11 0.77 -20.78
CA GLU A 27 7.10 0.02 -21.56
C GLU A 27 6.74 0.01 -23.05
N VAL A 28 5.45 0.17 -23.38
CA VAL A 28 4.94 0.02 -24.76
C VAL A 28 4.20 1.27 -25.23
N TYR A 29 3.63 2.06 -24.31
CA TYR A 29 2.79 3.20 -24.62
C TYR A 29 3.19 4.46 -23.86
N TRP A 30 2.93 5.61 -24.47
CA TRP A 30 3.08 6.92 -23.83
C TRP A 30 1.99 7.88 -24.28
N TRP A 31 1.40 8.60 -23.32
CA TRP A 31 0.49 9.72 -23.58
C TRP A 31 0.46 10.71 -22.41
N ASN A 32 -0.04 11.92 -22.67
CA ASN A 32 -0.13 12.96 -21.64
C ASN A 32 -1.05 12.52 -20.50
N SER A 33 -0.62 12.75 -19.26
CA SER A 33 -1.40 12.43 -18.04
C SER A 33 -1.75 10.94 -17.89
N MET A 34 -0.93 10.03 -18.43
CA MET A 34 -1.10 8.57 -18.33
C MET A 34 -1.33 8.08 -16.89
N LYS A 35 -0.53 8.54 -15.92
CA LYS A 35 -0.72 8.22 -14.49
C LYS A 35 -2.12 8.58 -13.99
N LYS A 36 -2.63 9.75 -14.36
CA LYS A 36 -3.95 10.25 -13.94
C LYS A 36 -5.07 9.45 -14.60
N GLY A 37 -4.93 9.09 -15.87
CA GLY A 37 -5.87 8.22 -16.57
C GLY A 37 -5.96 6.83 -15.94
N ILE A 38 -4.80 6.22 -15.64
CA ILE A 38 -4.71 4.92 -14.99
C ILE A 38 -5.32 4.96 -13.58
N ALA A 39 -5.02 6.00 -12.79
CA ALA A 39 -5.62 6.16 -11.46
C ALA A 39 -7.15 6.25 -11.51
N LYS A 40 -7.70 7.05 -12.44
CA LYS A 40 -9.15 7.16 -12.66
C LYS A 40 -9.77 5.83 -13.08
N PHE A 41 -9.06 5.07 -13.91
CA PHE A 41 -9.55 3.77 -14.38
C PHE A 41 -9.59 2.74 -13.25
N VAL A 42 -8.52 2.61 -12.46
CA VAL A 42 -8.47 1.69 -11.30
C VAL A 42 -9.51 2.09 -10.26
N ALA A 43 -9.73 3.39 -10.05
CA ALA A 43 -10.77 3.89 -9.14
C ALA A 43 -12.19 3.45 -9.55
N LYS A 44 -12.47 3.30 -10.86
CA LYS A 44 -13.77 2.86 -11.38
C LYS A 44 -13.93 1.34 -11.47
N CYS A 45 -12.88 0.55 -11.25
CA CYS A 45 -12.93 -0.91 -11.41
C CYS A 45 -13.49 -1.59 -10.14
N PRO A 46 -14.67 -2.25 -10.19
CA PRO A 46 -15.28 -2.87 -9.02
C PRO A 46 -14.40 -3.94 -8.37
N ASN A 47 -13.75 -4.78 -9.16
CA ASN A 47 -12.82 -5.81 -8.66
C ASN A 47 -11.63 -5.18 -7.92
N CYS A 48 -11.07 -4.09 -8.44
CA CYS A 48 -9.98 -3.39 -7.75
C CYS A 48 -10.43 -2.77 -6.43
N GLN A 49 -11.66 -2.26 -6.35
CA GLN A 49 -12.22 -1.70 -5.11
C GLN A 49 -12.47 -2.78 -4.05
N GLN A 50 -12.94 -3.96 -4.47
CA GLN A 50 -13.20 -5.08 -3.55
C GLN A 50 -11.91 -5.70 -3.01
N VAL A 51 -10.87 -5.82 -3.84
CA VAL A 51 -9.60 -6.46 -3.46
C VAL A 51 -8.66 -5.49 -2.72
N LYS A 52 -8.72 -4.19 -3.03
CA LYS A 52 -7.99 -3.16 -2.28
C LYS A 52 -8.79 -2.74 -1.06
N VAL A 53 -8.91 -3.66 -0.11
CA VAL A 53 -9.38 -3.32 1.23
C VAL A 53 -8.39 -2.33 1.85
N VAL A 54 -8.90 -1.28 2.50
CA VAL A 54 -8.09 -0.38 3.30
C VAL A 54 -7.47 -1.21 4.43
N HIS A 55 -6.18 -1.52 4.31
CA HIS A 55 -5.43 -2.24 5.36
C HIS A 55 -5.13 -1.35 6.58
N GLN A 56 -5.55 -0.08 6.53
CA GLN A 56 -5.51 0.75 7.72
C GLN A 56 -6.64 0.32 8.64
N ARG A 57 -6.30 0.05 9.89
CA ARG A 57 -7.30 -0.01 10.95
C ARG A 57 -8.11 1.30 10.88
N PRO A 58 -9.45 1.26 10.96
CA PRO A 58 -10.21 2.47 11.23
C PRO A 58 -9.53 3.18 12.39
N GLY A 59 -9.27 4.48 12.26
CA GLY A 59 -8.76 5.26 13.38
C GLY A 59 -9.71 5.02 14.55
N GLY A 60 -9.25 4.29 15.56
CA GLY A 60 -10.03 4.08 16.77
C GLY A 60 -10.33 5.43 17.41
N LEU A 61 -11.30 5.48 18.32
CA LEU A 61 -11.45 6.64 19.18
C LEU A 61 -10.10 6.83 19.90
N ALA A 62 -9.43 7.95 19.67
CA ALA A 62 -8.21 8.27 20.40
C ALA A 62 -8.61 8.40 21.88
N GLN A 63 -8.38 7.34 22.67
CA GLN A 63 -8.54 7.42 24.10
C GLN A 63 -7.45 8.36 24.61
N ASN A 64 -7.87 9.39 25.34
CA ASN A 64 -6.95 10.26 26.03
C ASN A 64 -6.31 9.46 27.15
N ILE A 65 -4.99 9.25 27.08
CA ILE A 65 -4.23 8.61 28.15
C ILE A 65 -3.95 9.70 29.17
N GLU A 66 -4.41 9.52 30.40
CA GLU A 66 -4.10 10.45 31.49
C GLU A 66 -2.58 10.53 31.67
N LEU A 67 -2.07 11.77 31.81
CA LEU A 67 -0.66 11.98 32.05
C LEU A 67 -0.34 11.50 33.48
N PRO A 68 0.75 10.74 33.68
CA PRO A 68 1.18 10.38 35.03
C PRO A 68 1.58 11.63 35.81
N ASP A 69 1.21 11.69 37.08
CA ASP A 69 1.50 12.80 37.99
C ASP A 69 2.95 12.74 38.50
N TRP A 70 3.57 11.56 38.46
CA TRP A 70 4.93 11.36 38.97
C TRP A 70 5.82 10.48 38.09
N LYS A 71 7.13 10.58 38.34
CA LYS A 71 8.13 9.73 37.67
C LYS A 71 7.87 8.25 37.97
N TRP A 72 7.97 7.42 36.92
CA TRP A 72 7.83 5.95 36.97
C TRP A 72 6.43 5.39 37.27
N GLU A 73 5.40 6.23 37.29
CA GLU A 73 4.02 5.80 37.49
C GLU A 73 3.46 5.04 36.28
N MET A 74 3.96 5.35 35.08
CA MET A 74 3.58 4.68 33.84
C MET A 74 4.84 4.26 33.07
N ILE A 75 4.89 2.98 32.68
CA ILE A 75 5.94 2.42 31.81
C ILE A 75 5.26 1.67 30.67
N ASN A 76 5.40 2.19 29.45
CA ASN A 76 4.92 1.52 28.25
C ASN A 76 6.03 0.64 27.68
N THR A 77 5.68 -0.60 27.32
CA THR A 77 6.61 -1.57 26.73
C THR A 77 6.07 -2.06 25.39
N ASP A 78 6.97 -2.31 24.44
CA ASP A 78 6.65 -2.86 23.12
C ASP A 78 7.75 -3.84 22.68
N PHE A 79 7.40 -4.78 21.79
CA PHE A 79 8.30 -5.79 21.27
C PHE A 79 8.75 -5.46 19.85
N ILE A 80 10.06 -5.43 19.65
CA ILE A 80 10.65 -5.37 18.31
C ILE A 80 10.98 -6.80 17.86
N THR A 81 10.19 -7.35 16.94
CA THR A 81 10.31 -8.76 16.52
C THR A 81 11.17 -8.97 15.27
N VAL A 82 11.44 -7.93 14.48
CA VAL A 82 12.22 -8.01 13.24
C VAL A 82 13.50 -7.20 13.37
N LEU A 83 14.50 -7.80 14.01
CA LEU A 83 15.85 -7.25 14.07
C LEU A 83 16.74 -7.90 12.99
N PRO A 84 17.66 -7.14 12.37
CA PRO A 84 18.67 -7.71 11.49
C PRO A 84 19.46 -8.80 12.21
N ARG A 85 19.82 -9.87 11.50
CA ARG A 85 20.73 -10.86 12.06
C ARG A 85 22.06 -10.16 12.38
N PRO A 86 22.63 -10.34 13.58
CA PRO A 86 23.96 -9.82 13.83
C PRO A 86 24.92 -10.43 12.81
N TYR A 87 25.82 -9.61 12.28
CA TYR A 87 26.87 -10.08 11.40
C TYR A 87 27.77 -11.01 12.24
N ARG A 88 27.71 -12.33 11.99
CA ARG A 88 28.71 -13.27 12.50
C ARG A 88 30.00 -13.09 11.69
N GLN A 89 30.77 -12.07 12.01
CA GLN A 89 32.21 -12.05 11.80
C GLN A 89 32.70 -12.52 13.16
N HIS A 90 33.05 -13.79 13.30
CA HIS A 90 34.14 -14.26 14.15
C HIS A 90 34.19 -15.79 14.05
N VAL A 91 35.31 -16.23 13.46
CA VAL A 91 35.99 -17.52 13.66
C VAL A 91 36.25 -17.72 15.14
#